data_AF-A0A9Q8Y3T4-F1
#
_entry.id   AF-A0A9Q8Y3T4-F1
#
_cell.length_a   1.000
_cell.length_b   1.000
_cell.length_c   1.000
_cell.angle_alpha   90.00
_cell.angle_beta   90.00
_cell.angle_gamma   90.00
#
_symmetry.space_group_name_H-M   'P 1'
#
loop_
_entity.id
_entity.type
_entity.pdbx_description
1 polymer ?
#
loop_
_entity_poly.entity_id
_entity_poly.type
_entity_poly.pdbx_seq_one_letter_code
_entity_poly.pdbx_strand_id
1 'polypeptide(L)' 'MSLESALSFLQNHLELLCTPIIFDEKRVQLGYDSENIRKFIPKEKRRVDAKTKISHLRRLELLAG' A
#
# COMPACT_ATOMS: atom_id res chain seq x y z
N MET A 1 13.29 -18.20 21.97
CA MET A 1 13.62 -18.72 20.63
C MET A 1 14.76 -17.89 20.05
N SER A 2 15.69 -18.51 19.33
CA SER A 2 16.64 -17.76 18.49
C SER A 2 15.92 -17.26 17.23
N LEU A 3 16.54 -16.28 16.55
CA LEU A 3 16.05 -15.82 15.25
C LEU A 3 15.92 -16.98 14.25
N GLU A 4 16.92 -17.86 14.21
CA GLU A 4 16.95 -19.02 13.33
C GLU A 4 15.79 -19.98 13.60
N SER A 5 15.50 -20.25 14.88
CA SER A 5 14.36 -21.10 15.26
C SER A 5 13.02 -20.43 14.93
N ALA A 6 12.92 -19.11 15.03
CA ALA A 6 11.70 -18.37 14.66
C ALA A 6 11.48 -18.38 13.15
N LEU A 7 12.53 -18.18 12.36
CA LEU A 7 12.47 -18.28 10.90
C LEU A 7 12.10 -19.70 10.46
N SER A 8 12.72 -20.72 11.06
CA SER A 8 12.41 -22.12 10.76
C SER A 8 10.96 -22.48 11.11
N PHE A 9 10.46 -21.99 12.25
CA PHE A 9 9.06 -22.18 12.63
C PHE A 9 8.10 -21.50 11.65
N LEU A 10 8.39 -20.25 11.30
CA LEU A 10 7.55 -19.44 10.42
C LEU A 10 7.54 -19.97 8.97
N GLN A 11 8.63 -20.57 8.49
CA GLN A 11 8.69 -21.26 7.20
C GLN A 11 7.71 -22.44 7.12
N ASN A 12 7.42 -23.11 8.24
CA ASN A 12 6.45 -24.21 8.29
C ASN A 12 5.00 -23.73 8.48
N HIS A 13 4.80 -22.46 8.84
CA HIS A 13 3.50 -21.88 9.20
C HIS A 13 3.33 -20.49 8.59
N LEU A 14 3.38 -20.40 7.26
CA LEU A 14 3.29 -19.12 6.53
C LEU A 14 1.95 -18.40 6.74
N GLU A 15 0.89 -19.12 7.08
CA GLU A 15 -0.42 -18.58 7.43
C GLU A 15 -0.39 -17.61 8.62
N LEU A 16 0.65 -17.69 9.46
CA LEU A 16 0.85 -16.79 10.59
C LEU A 16 1.36 -15.40 10.14
N LEU A 17 1.84 -15.26 8.90
CA LEU A 17 2.23 -13.96 8.37
C LEU A 17 1.01 -13.09 8.08
N CYS A 18 1.06 -11.85 8.57
CA CYS A 18 0.11 -10.83 8.16
C CYS A 18 0.39 -10.46 6.69
N THR A 19 -0.49 -10.89 5.79
CA THR A 19 -0.38 -10.66 4.36
C THR A 19 -1.43 -9.64 3.88
N PRO A 20 -1.14 -8.81 2.86
CA PRO A 20 0.14 -8.70 2.15
C PRO A 20 1.25 -8.02 2.98
N ILE A 21 2.51 -8.38 2.69
CA ILE A 21 3.69 -7.68 3.22
C ILE A 21 4.19 -6.75 2.12
N ILE A 22 4.13 -5.45 2.34
CA ILE A 22 4.44 -4.42 1.35
C ILE A 22 5.63 -3.64 1.86
N PHE A 23 6.73 -3.59 1.11
CA PHE A 23 7.95 -2.97 1.60
C PHE A 23 8.80 -2.34 0.49
N ASP A 24 9.63 -1.38 0.88
CA ASP A 24 10.70 -0.79 0.07
C ASP A 24 11.94 -0.58 0.95
N GLU A 25 12.95 0.11 0.45
CA GLU A 25 14.21 0.37 1.16
C GLU A 25 14.04 1.05 2.53
N LYS A 26 12.93 1.76 2.77
CA LYS A 26 12.75 2.61 3.96
C LYS A 26 11.55 2.22 4.81
N ARG A 27 10.66 1.37 4.31
CA ARG A 27 9.32 1.17 4.87
C ARG A 27 8.87 -0.27 4.74
N VAL A 28 8.10 -0.72 5.72
CA VAL A 28 7.35 -1.96 5.68
C VAL A 28 5.90 -1.66 6.10
N GLN A 29 4.95 -2.35 5.50
CA GLN A 29 3.54 -2.35 5.87
C GLN A 29 3.05 -3.80 5.86
N LEU A 30 2.40 -4.18 6.94
CA LEU A 30 1.76 -5.49 7.11
C LEU A 30 0.26 -5.31 6.93
N GLY A 31 -0.34 -6.11 6.06
CA GLY A 31 -1.74 -5.97 5.68
C GLY A 31 -2.00 -4.77 4.76
N TYR A 32 -3.22 -4.68 4.26
CA TYR A 32 -3.66 -3.56 3.43
C TYR A 32 -4.29 -2.46 4.27
N ASP A 33 -3.85 -1.23 4.03
CA ASP A 33 -4.42 0.00 4.56
C ASP A 33 -4.39 1.03 3.43
N SER A 34 -5.56 1.52 3.03
CA SER A 34 -5.74 2.38 1.86
C SER A 34 -5.12 3.77 2.01
N GLU A 35 -4.93 4.24 3.24
CA GLU A 35 -4.34 5.56 3.51
C GLU A 35 -2.82 5.45 3.62
N ASN A 36 -2.33 4.42 4.29
CA ASN A 36 -0.91 4.18 4.46
C ASN A 36 -0.21 3.70 3.18
N ILE A 37 -0.90 2.93 2.33
CA ILE A 37 -0.32 2.39 1.09
C ILE A 37 0.14 3.51 0.13
N ARG A 38 -0.50 4.68 0.17
CA ARG A 38 -0.13 5.84 -0.65
C ARG A 38 1.28 6.35 -0.36
N LYS A 39 1.81 6.08 0.84
CA LYS A 39 3.18 6.46 1.20
C LYS A 39 4.16 5.81 0.23
N PHE A 40 3.94 4.56 -0.18
CA PHE A 40 4.80 3.83 -1.11
C PHE A 40 4.89 4.45 -2.51
N ILE A 41 3.95 5.31 -2.90
CA ILE A 41 4.02 6.07 -4.16
C ILE A 41 5.08 7.18 -4.05
N PRO A 42 6.01 7.30 -5.02
CA PRO A 42 7.00 8.39 -5.05
C PRO A 42 6.35 9.78 -5.05
N LYS A 43 6.99 10.75 -4.38
CA LYS A 43 6.38 12.07 -4.07
C LYS A 43 5.98 12.82 -5.35
N GLU A 44 6.79 12.74 -6.39
CA GLU A 44 6.58 13.32 -7.71
C GLU A 44 5.34 12.77 -8.41
N LYS A 45 4.95 11.52 -8.14
CA LYS A 45 3.76 10.89 -8.71
C LYS A 45 2.48 11.13 -7.89
N ARG A 46 2.59 11.49 -6.60
CA ARG A 46 1.41 11.69 -5.71
C ARG A 46 0.46 12.79 -6.16
N ARG A 47 0.96 13.83 -6.85
CA ARG A 47 0.15 15.00 -7.26
C ARG A 47 -0.67 14.77 -8.53
N VAL A 48 -0.25 13.83 -9.38
CA VAL A 48 -0.90 13.56 -10.68
C VAL A 48 -2.31 13.01 -10.44
N ASP A 49 -2.47 12.16 -9.43
CA ASP A 49 -3.77 11.58 -9.07
C ASP A 49 -4.79 12.63 -8.65
N ALA A 50 -4.39 13.63 -7.85
CA ALA A 50 -5.30 14.65 -7.36
C ALA A 50 -5.83 15.54 -8.50
N LYS A 51 -4.95 16.05 -9.37
CA LYS A 51 -5.35 16.88 -10.51
C LYS A 51 -6.23 16.10 -11.49
N THR A 52 -5.87 14.86 -11.79
CA THR A 52 -6.62 14.00 -12.71
C THR A 52 -8.01 13.68 -12.16
N LYS A 53 -8.12 13.36 -10.87
CA LYS A 53 -9.40 13.13 -10.20
C LYS A 53 -10.29 14.37 -10.19
N ILE A 54 -9.74 15.55 -9.88
CA ILE A 54 -10.48 16.82 -9.90
C ILE A 54 -11.01 17.10 -11.31
N SER A 55 -10.18 16.98 -12.34
CA SER A 55 -10.60 17.16 -13.73
C SER A 55 -11.69 16.17 -14.14
N HIS A 56 -11.58 14.91 -13.71
CA HIS A 56 -12.57 13.88 -13.99
C HIS A 56 -13.91 14.16 -13.30
N LEU A 57 -13.89 14.52 -12.01
CA LEU A 57 -15.10 14.88 -11.25
C LEU A 57 -15.82 16.08 -11.87
N ARG A 58 -15.07 17.13 -12.23
CA ARG A 58 -15.64 18.32 -12.88
C ARG A 58 -16.28 18.00 -14.23
N ARG A 59 -15.73 17.02 -14.96
CA ARG A 59 -16.33 16.53 -16.22
C ARG A 59 -17.63 15.76 -15.98
N LEU A 60 -17.70 14.95 -14.93
CA LEU A 60 -18.91 14.21 -14.58
C LEU A 60 -20.04 15.15 -14.14
N GLU A 61 -19.72 16.18 -13.35
CA GLU A 61 -20.70 17.20 -12.95
C GLU A 61 -21.31 17.95 -14.15
N LEU A 62 -20.48 18.30 -15.14
CA LEU A 62 -20.93 18.95 -16.38
C LEU A 62 -21.82 18.06 -17.26
N LEU A 63 -21.73 16.73 -17.13
CA LEU A 63 -22.55 15.78 -17.89
C LEU A 63 -23.85 15.40 -17.15
N ALA A 64 -23.95 15.74 -15.86
CA ALA A 64 -25.08 15.40 -15.00
C ALA A 64 -26.11 16.53 -14.86
N GLY A 65 -25.84 17.72 -15.45
CA GLY A 65 -26.78 18.85 -15.55
C GLY A 65 -27.20 19.10 -16.99
#